data_AF-A0A960ZRN1-F1
#
_entry.id   AF-A0A960ZRN1-F1
#
_cell.length_a   1.000
_cell.length_b   1.000
_cell.length_c   1.000
_cell.angle_alpha   90.00
_cell.angle_beta   90.00
_cell.angle_gamma   90.00
#
_symmetry.space_group_name_H-M   'P 1'
#
loop_
_entity.id
_entity.type
_entity.pdbx_description
1 polymer ?
#
loop_
_entity_poly.entity_id
_entity_poly.type
_entity_poly.pdbx_seq_one_letter_code
_entity_poly.pdbx_strand_id
1 'polypeptide(L)'
;MNTTTPSLTGRQRFIQNLADSDLFQHYQRAFHTLTELPLCLEAVEEGREPEGVITHTGIAGVVETLVPVKVGKTAVAAMKTGGVRLTPASAAAFAPVARELLEKDHSAAEIAAAKVHFDQVPVMSQERYDAALAILKSFAVQLGESAHRLLFAHATHEPEAVRNAKAFIHDHLAEPMSLEAVAGAVNVSPFHFCKLFKRSTGLTFTDFVNRARVEKAKRLLMRPAARITEVAYDVGFQSLSHFNRSFRRIAAESPSEFRMRMKSPRNHLVAA
;
A
#
# COMPACT_ATOMS: atom_id res chain seq x y z
N MET A 1 30.00 25.74 2.85
CA MET A 1 29.11 25.08 3.83
C MET A 1 28.16 24.18 3.03
N ASN A 2 28.48 22.89 2.91
CA ASN A 2 27.58 21.94 2.25
C ASN A 2 26.47 21.60 3.24
N THR A 3 25.27 22.12 2.98
CA THR A 3 24.04 21.73 3.65
C THR A 3 23.62 20.36 3.10
N THR A 4 24.14 19.30 3.70
CA THR A 4 23.68 17.93 3.45
C THR A 4 22.25 17.83 3.96
N THR A 5 21.26 17.95 3.09
CA THR A 5 19.85 17.68 3.41
C THR A 5 19.73 16.22 3.85
N PRO A 6 19.20 15.92 5.06
CA PRO A 6 19.11 14.54 5.52
C PRO A 6 18.19 13.75 4.59
N SER A 7 18.63 12.57 4.15
CA SER A 7 17.84 11.71 3.28
C SER A 7 16.59 11.23 4.02
N LEU A 8 15.40 11.58 3.51
CA LEU A 8 14.13 11.15 4.09
C LEU A 8 14.02 9.63 4.11
N THR A 9 13.58 9.07 5.25
CA THR A 9 13.26 7.64 5.39
C THR A 9 12.11 7.25 4.44
N GLY A 10 11.94 5.94 4.17
CA GLY A 10 10.86 5.45 3.30
C GLY A 10 9.46 5.89 3.77
N ARG A 11 9.24 5.95 5.09
CA ARG A 11 8.00 6.43 5.71
C ARG A 11 7.82 7.93 5.49
N GLN A 12 8.85 8.73 5.74
CA GLN A 12 8.78 10.19 5.50
C GLN A 12 8.50 10.52 4.03
N ARG A 13 9.12 9.80 3.10
CA ARG A 13 8.83 9.98 1.66
C ARG A 13 7.40 9.60 1.29
N PHE A 14 6.86 8.54 1.89
CA PHE A 14 5.47 8.15 1.69
C PHE A 14 4.50 9.24 2.18
N ILE A 15 4.73 9.80 3.37
CA ILE A 15 3.91 10.88 3.91
C ILE A 15 4.01 12.14 3.05
N GLN A 16 5.21 12.48 2.60
CA GLN A 16 5.41 13.60 1.68
C GLN A 16 4.62 13.40 0.38
N ASN A 17 4.72 12.22 -0.24
CA ASN A 17 3.94 11.90 -1.45
C ASN A 17 2.42 11.95 -1.21
N LEU A 18 1.95 11.57 -0.02
CA LEU A 18 0.53 11.62 0.34
C LEU A 18 0.08 13.07 0.55
N ALA A 19 0.91 13.90 1.18
CA ALA A 19 0.68 15.34 1.36
C ALA A 19 0.69 16.09 0.02
N ASP A 20 1.57 15.70 -0.91
CA ASP A 20 1.68 16.29 -2.25
C ASP A 20 0.62 15.77 -3.23
N SER A 21 -0.20 14.80 -2.81
CA SER A 21 -1.26 14.24 -3.67
C SER A 21 -2.36 15.25 -3.95
N ASP A 22 -2.89 15.25 -5.19
CA ASP A 22 -4.04 16.09 -5.58
C ASP A 22 -5.22 15.95 -4.63
N LEU A 23 -5.42 14.73 -4.10
CA LEU A 23 -6.50 14.42 -3.16
C LEU A 23 -6.33 15.19 -1.84
N PHE A 24 -5.15 15.12 -1.22
CA PHE A 24 -4.91 15.84 0.03
C PHE A 24 -4.91 17.36 -0.18
N GLN A 25 -4.33 17.83 -1.27
CA GLN A 25 -4.37 19.26 -1.64
C GLN A 25 -5.80 19.76 -1.88
N HIS A 26 -6.69 18.90 -2.36
CA HIS A 26 -8.12 19.22 -2.45
C HIS A 26 -8.77 19.28 -1.06
N TYR A 27 -8.50 18.32 -0.18
CA TYR A 27 -9.02 18.33 1.20
C TYR A 27 -8.55 19.52 2.01
N GLN A 28 -7.27 19.90 1.90
CA GLN A 28 -6.72 21.08 2.57
C GLN A 28 -7.47 22.35 2.13
N ARG A 29 -7.69 22.53 0.83
CA ARG A 29 -8.46 23.67 0.29
C ARG A 29 -9.92 23.62 0.76
N ALA A 30 -10.59 22.48 0.62
CA ALA A 30 -12.00 22.34 1.00
C ALA A 30 -12.22 22.60 2.50
N PHE A 31 -11.35 22.03 3.35
CA PHE A 31 -11.41 22.24 4.79
C PHE A 31 -11.18 23.72 5.15
N HIS A 32 -10.15 24.34 4.57
CA HIS A 32 -9.89 25.77 4.79
C HIS A 32 -11.05 26.64 4.32
N THR A 33 -11.65 26.38 3.16
CA THR A 33 -12.82 27.13 2.68
C THR A 33 -14.02 27.00 3.62
N LEU A 34 -14.24 25.84 4.23
CA LEU A 34 -15.38 25.61 5.14
C LEU A 34 -15.17 26.16 6.55
N THR A 35 -13.91 26.21 7.00
CA THR A 35 -13.57 26.42 8.42
C THR A 35 -12.70 27.63 8.69
N GLU A 36 -12.03 28.16 7.67
CA GLU A 36 -10.93 29.14 7.76
C GLU A 36 -9.71 28.63 8.54
N LEU A 37 -9.65 27.32 8.82
CA LEU A 37 -8.54 26.70 9.51
C LEU A 37 -7.62 26.00 8.51
N PRO A 38 -6.28 26.08 8.71
CA PRO A 38 -5.36 25.26 7.96
C PRO A 38 -5.54 23.78 8.31
N LEU A 39 -5.17 22.91 7.37
CA LEU A 39 -5.13 21.48 7.56
C LEU A 39 -3.77 20.95 7.10
N CYS A 40 -3.09 20.21 7.96
CA CYS A 40 -1.78 19.64 7.69
C CYS A 40 -1.81 18.11 7.82
N LEU A 41 -0.89 17.43 7.15
CA LEU A 41 -0.68 15.99 7.28
C LEU A 41 0.66 15.75 7.97
N GLU A 42 0.64 15.02 9.07
CA GLU A 42 1.82 14.75 9.89
C GLU A 42 2.12 13.25 9.92
N ALA A 43 3.41 12.93 10.01
CA ALA A 43 3.85 11.57 10.24
C ALA A 43 3.56 11.16 11.69
N VAL A 44 3.06 9.94 11.87
CA VAL A 44 2.84 9.36 13.19
C VAL A 44 4.11 8.63 13.63
N GLU A 45 4.56 8.84 14.87
CA GLU A 45 5.69 8.10 15.45
C GLU A 45 5.34 6.62 15.66
N GLU A 46 6.29 5.74 15.38
CA GLU A 46 6.12 4.30 15.52
C GLU A 46 5.92 3.90 16.99
N GLY A 47 4.83 3.21 17.31
CA GLY A 47 4.46 2.87 18.69
C GLY A 47 3.70 3.97 19.45
N ARG A 48 3.41 5.10 18.80
CA ARG A 48 2.54 6.18 19.32
C ARG A 48 1.39 6.46 18.37
N GLU A 49 0.89 5.42 17.70
CA GLU A 49 -0.23 5.56 16.77
C GLU A 49 -1.53 5.97 17.48
N PRO A 50 -2.17 7.09 17.09
CA PRO A 50 -3.47 7.45 17.64
C PRO A 50 -4.53 6.41 17.24
N GLU A 51 -5.14 5.78 18.25
CA GLU A 51 -6.25 4.83 18.04
C GLU A 51 -7.54 5.51 17.59
N GLY A 52 -7.69 6.81 17.85
CA GLY A 52 -8.88 7.58 17.52
C GLY A 52 -8.56 9.05 17.31
N VAL A 53 -9.61 9.85 17.19
CA VAL A 53 -9.48 11.31 17.12
C VAL A 53 -9.00 11.83 18.47
N ILE A 54 -7.95 12.64 18.47
CA ILE A 54 -7.40 13.27 19.67
C ILE A 54 -7.63 14.78 19.53
N THR A 55 -8.32 15.36 20.50
CA THR A 55 -8.50 16.81 20.59
C THR A 55 -7.72 17.32 21.77
N HIS A 56 -6.76 18.21 21.52
CA HIS A 56 -5.96 18.87 22.54
C HIS A 56 -6.48 20.28 22.74
N THR A 57 -6.75 20.65 24.00
CA THR A 57 -7.03 22.04 24.37
C THR A 57 -5.80 22.60 25.06
N GLY A 58 -5.13 23.53 24.38
CA GLY A 58 -3.96 24.20 24.90
C GLY A 58 -4.29 25.34 25.86
N ILE A 59 -3.23 26.04 26.23
CA ILE A 59 -3.31 27.29 26.99
C ILE A 59 -4.19 28.27 26.22
N ALA A 60 -4.99 29.08 26.93
CA ALA A 60 -5.96 30.01 26.34
C ALA A 60 -7.22 29.38 25.70
N GLY A 61 -7.43 28.06 25.85
CA GLY A 61 -8.60 27.38 25.30
C GLY A 61 -8.57 27.23 23.79
N VAL A 62 -7.37 27.31 23.18
CA VAL A 62 -7.16 26.99 21.77
C VAL A 62 -7.21 25.48 21.59
N VAL A 63 -8.04 25.04 20.67
CA VAL A 63 -8.29 23.63 20.37
C VAL A 63 -7.63 23.26 19.06
N GLU A 64 -6.89 22.16 19.07
CA GLU A 64 -6.37 21.50 17.88
C GLU A 64 -6.81 20.04 17.90
N THR A 65 -7.18 19.51 16.73
CA THR A 65 -7.58 18.11 16.60
C THR A 65 -6.70 17.38 15.62
N LEU A 66 -6.32 16.16 16.01
CA LEU A 66 -5.62 15.17 15.22
C LEU A 66 -6.60 14.07 14.84
N VAL A 67 -6.75 13.81 13.54
CA VAL A 67 -7.57 12.73 12.99
C VAL A 67 -6.65 11.70 12.34
N PRO A 68 -6.59 10.45 12.84
CA PRO A 68 -5.72 9.42 12.28
C PRO A 68 -6.16 9.02 10.88
N VAL A 69 -5.20 8.96 9.96
CA VAL A 69 -5.37 8.36 8.63
C VAL A 69 -4.89 6.91 8.73
N LYS A 70 -5.83 5.97 8.61
CA LYS A 70 -5.56 4.55 8.83
C LYS A 70 -5.55 3.76 7.53
N VAL A 71 -4.65 2.78 7.48
CA VAL A 71 -4.59 1.76 6.44
C VAL A 71 -4.81 0.42 7.13
N GLY A 72 -5.98 -0.18 6.94
CA GLY A 72 -6.42 -1.30 7.77
C GLY A 72 -6.56 -0.86 9.23
N LYS A 73 -5.80 -1.50 10.14
CA LYS A 73 -5.82 -1.18 11.59
C LYS A 73 -4.75 -0.17 12.02
N THR A 74 -3.80 0.15 11.15
CA THR A 74 -2.62 0.94 11.50
C THR A 74 -2.77 2.39 11.09
N ALA A 75 -2.51 3.34 11.98
CA ALA A 75 -2.42 4.76 11.63
C ALA A 75 -1.09 5.02 10.92
N VAL A 76 -1.17 5.48 9.66
CA VAL A 76 0.02 5.77 8.85
C VAL A 76 0.40 7.25 8.90
N ALA A 77 -0.60 8.12 9.07
CA ALA A 77 -0.47 9.57 9.17
C ALA A 77 -1.55 10.13 10.11
N ALA A 78 -1.45 11.41 10.46
CA ALA A 78 -2.51 12.14 11.15
C ALA A 78 -2.78 13.45 10.43
N MET A 79 -4.05 13.79 10.23
CA MET A 79 -4.45 15.11 9.78
C MET A 79 -4.63 16.02 10.99
N LYS A 80 -3.92 17.14 11.00
CA LYS A 80 -3.94 18.13 12.09
C LYS A 80 -4.67 19.40 11.65
N THR A 81 -5.67 19.82 12.41
CA THR A 81 -6.33 21.13 12.21
C THR A 81 -5.48 22.26 12.78
N GLY A 82 -5.61 23.46 12.22
CA GLY A 82 -5.16 24.68 12.90
C GLY A 82 -5.90 24.93 14.22
N GLY A 83 -5.29 25.78 15.04
CA GLY A 83 -5.85 26.19 16.33
C GLY A 83 -7.11 27.04 16.17
N VAL A 84 -8.16 26.69 16.92
CA VAL A 84 -9.43 27.43 16.96
C VAL A 84 -9.90 27.60 18.40
N ARG A 85 -10.61 28.68 18.69
CA ARG A 85 -11.27 28.86 19.98
C ARG A 85 -12.76 28.57 19.85
N LEU A 86 -13.28 27.77 20.77
CA LEU A 86 -14.71 27.40 20.78
C LEU A 86 -15.57 28.45 21.51
N THR A 87 -14.92 29.46 22.10
CA THR A 87 -15.55 30.60 22.77
C THR A 87 -14.84 31.90 22.37
N PRO A 88 -15.54 33.05 22.30
CA PRO A 88 -14.96 34.34 21.95
C PRO A 88 -13.84 34.80 22.88
N ALA A 89 -12.96 35.70 22.41
CA ALA A 89 -11.91 36.29 23.23
C ALA A 89 -12.48 37.12 24.38
N SER A 90 -11.92 36.93 25.56
CA SER A 90 -12.23 37.73 26.74
C SER A 90 -10.98 37.92 27.59
N ALA A 91 -10.95 38.99 28.38
CA ALA A 91 -9.87 39.22 29.35
C ALA A 91 -9.72 38.02 30.32
N ALA A 92 -10.84 37.40 30.70
CA ALA A 92 -10.85 36.20 31.55
C ALA A 92 -10.21 34.99 30.86
N ALA A 93 -10.43 34.80 29.55
CA ALA A 93 -9.84 33.71 28.79
C ALA A 93 -8.33 33.92 28.51
N PHE A 94 -7.86 35.18 28.51
CA PHE A 94 -6.45 35.50 28.37
C PHE A 94 -5.68 35.47 29.71
N ALA A 95 -6.34 35.69 30.84
CA ALA A 95 -5.69 35.77 32.15
C ALA A 95 -4.78 34.57 32.50
N PRO A 96 -5.12 33.31 32.17
CA PRO A 96 -4.21 32.17 32.38
C PRO A 96 -2.94 32.26 31.53
N VAL A 97 -3.05 32.72 30.27
CA VAL A 97 -1.90 32.92 29.37
C VAL A 97 -0.97 33.99 29.94
N ALA A 98 -1.54 35.12 30.34
CA ALA A 98 -0.78 36.23 30.90
C ALA A 98 -0.04 35.80 32.18
N ARG A 99 -0.69 35.03 33.04
CA ARG A 99 -0.07 34.49 34.27
C ARG A 99 1.11 33.58 33.94
N GLU A 100 0.95 32.63 33.02
CA GLU A 100 2.04 31.73 32.64
C GLU A 100 3.22 32.48 32.00
N LEU A 101 2.95 33.49 31.18
CA LEU A 101 4.01 34.31 30.60
C LEU A 101 4.74 35.15 31.66
N LEU A 102 4.03 35.69 32.64
CA LEU A 102 4.62 36.39 33.78
C LEU A 102 5.49 35.45 34.64
N GLU A 103 5.04 34.22 34.88
CA GLU A 103 5.81 33.21 35.64
C GLU A 103 7.11 32.79 34.93
N LYS A 104 7.18 32.97 33.61
CA LYS A 104 8.38 32.71 32.79
C LYS A 104 9.21 33.98 32.55
N ASP A 105 9.00 35.04 33.34
CA ASP A 105 9.71 36.32 33.27
C ASP A 105 9.63 37.03 31.89
N HIS A 106 8.56 36.80 31.11
CA HIS A 106 8.36 37.54 29.87
C HIS A 106 8.01 39.00 30.14
N SER A 107 8.53 39.89 29.30
CA SER A 107 8.30 41.32 29.35
C SER A 107 6.85 41.71 29.03
N ALA A 108 6.43 42.91 29.45
CA ALA A 108 5.11 43.44 29.13
C ALA A 108 4.86 43.56 27.61
N ALA A 109 5.90 43.81 26.82
CA ALA A 109 5.81 43.86 25.36
C ALA A 109 5.53 42.48 24.75
N GLU A 110 6.18 41.42 25.25
CA GLU A 110 5.92 40.04 24.81
C GLU A 110 4.52 39.58 25.19
N ILE A 111 4.03 39.93 26.38
CA ILE A 111 2.66 39.62 26.82
C ILE A 111 1.64 40.37 25.95
N ALA A 112 1.90 41.64 25.60
CA ALA A 112 1.04 42.40 24.69
C ALA A 112 1.03 41.79 23.28
N ALA A 113 2.17 41.33 22.77
CA ALA A 113 2.24 40.62 21.49
C ALA A 113 1.47 39.29 21.54
N ALA A 114 1.58 38.53 22.63
CA ALA A 114 0.81 37.31 22.83
C ALA A 114 -0.71 37.59 22.89
N LYS A 115 -1.13 38.73 23.46
CA LYS A 115 -2.53 39.16 23.46
C LYS A 115 -3.04 39.44 22.04
N VAL A 116 -2.24 40.10 21.21
CA VAL A 116 -2.58 40.35 19.80
C VAL A 116 -2.77 39.03 19.07
N HIS A 117 -1.86 38.07 19.24
CA HIS A 117 -2.02 36.74 18.64
C HIS A 117 -3.24 35.98 19.18
N PHE A 118 -3.50 36.05 20.50
CA PHE A 118 -4.66 35.44 21.13
C PHE A 118 -5.99 35.96 20.56
N ASP A 119 -6.07 37.26 20.27
CA ASP A 119 -7.26 37.89 19.70
C ASP A 119 -7.49 37.54 18.24
N GLN A 120 -6.43 37.18 17.51
CA GLN A 120 -6.48 36.80 16.10
C GLN A 120 -6.82 35.32 15.88
N VAL A 121 -6.79 34.48 16.92
CA VAL A 121 -7.15 33.06 16.78
C VAL A 121 -8.62 32.96 16.34
N PRO A 122 -8.92 32.22 15.26
CA PRO A 122 -10.29 32.06 14.77
C PRO A 122 -11.22 31.54 15.87
N VAL A 123 -12.46 32.04 15.87
CA VAL A 123 -13.51 31.60 16.80
C VAL A 123 -14.58 30.84 16.03
N MET A 124 -14.98 29.69 16.57
CA MET A 124 -16.00 28.83 15.97
C MET A 124 -16.94 28.30 17.04
N SER A 125 -18.23 28.14 16.74
CA SER A 125 -19.13 27.48 17.67
C SER A 125 -18.80 25.99 17.77
N GLN A 126 -19.12 25.38 18.93
CA GLN A 126 -18.95 23.94 19.14
C GLN A 126 -19.62 23.12 18.03
N GLU A 127 -20.88 23.44 17.70
CA GLU A 127 -21.66 22.72 16.67
C GLU A 127 -20.98 22.76 15.28
N ARG A 128 -20.46 23.93 14.89
CA ARG A 128 -19.76 24.08 13.61
C ARG A 128 -18.43 23.33 13.62
N TYR A 129 -17.73 23.31 14.76
CA TYR A 129 -16.50 22.55 14.90
C TYR A 129 -16.75 21.04 14.84
N ASP A 130 -17.78 20.54 15.51
CA ASP A 130 -18.17 19.14 15.46
C ASP A 130 -18.54 18.69 14.03
N ALA A 131 -19.26 19.54 13.29
CA ALA A 131 -19.57 19.31 11.87
C ALA A 131 -18.30 19.27 11.00
N ALA A 132 -17.35 20.20 11.23
CA ALA A 132 -16.06 20.21 10.54
C ALA A 132 -15.26 18.92 10.83
N LEU A 133 -15.26 18.45 12.08
CA LEU A 133 -14.60 17.20 12.46
C LEU A 133 -15.27 15.97 11.84
N ALA A 134 -16.59 15.96 11.65
CA ALA A 134 -17.29 14.89 10.95
C ALA A 134 -16.82 14.78 9.48
N ILE A 135 -16.71 15.91 8.78
CA ILE A 135 -16.19 15.97 7.41
C ILE A 135 -14.72 15.51 7.38
N LEU A 136 -13.91 15.98 8.32
CA LEU A 136 -12.50 15.63 8.39
C LEU A 136 -12.28 14.12 8.65
N LYS A 137 -13.15 13.48 9.46
CA LYS A 137 -13.14 12.02 9.64
C LYS A 137 -13.41 11.29 8.31
N SER A 138 -14.35 11.77 7.50
CA SER A 138 -14.61 11.21 6.16
C SER A 138 -13.39 11.38 5.22
N PHE A 139 -12.74 12.54 5.24
CA PHE A 139 -11.50 12.75 4.49
C PHE A 139 -10.40 11.78 4.94
N ALA A 140 -10.29 11.52 6.24
CA ALA A 140 -9.29 10.61 6.79
C ALA A 140 -9.47 9.18 6.28
N VAL A 141 -10.71 8.71 6.22
CA VAL A 141 -11.07 7.38 5.69
C VAL A 141 -10.71 7.30 4.21
N GLN A 142 -11.15 8.27 3.40
CA GLN A 142 -10.90 8.27 1.95
C GLN A 142 -9.41 8.42 1.61
N LEU A 143 -8.68 9.21 2.39
CA LEU A 143 -7.24 9.34 2.26
C LEU A 143 -6.54 8.04 2.66
N GLY A 144 -7.03 7.36 3.70
CA GLY A 144 -6.56 6.03 4.13
C GLY A 144 -6.75 4.95 3.06
N GLU A 145 -7.90 4.94 2.38
CA GLU A 145 -8.14 4.04 1.24
C GLU A 145 -7.22 4.36 0.05
N SER A 146 -6.96 5.64 -0.19
CA SER A 146 -6.07 6.09 -1.26
C SER A 146 -4.61 5.75 -0.94
N ALA A 147 -4.21 5.93 0.32
CA ALA A 147 -2.93 5.48 0.89
C ALA A 147 -2.78 3.96 0.79
N HIS A 148 -3.83 3.19 1.09
CA HIS A 148 -3.87 1.74 0.88
C HIS A 148 -3.63 1.43 -0.60
N ARG A 149 -4.28 2.12 -1.55
CA ARG A 149 -3.97 1.92 -2.98
C ARG A 149 -2.53 2.25 -3.33
N LEU A 150 -1.92 3.30 -2.78
CA LEU A 150 -0.52 3.66 -3.05
C LEU A 150 0.48 2.65 -2.45
N LEU A 151 0.28 2.27 -1.18
CA LEU A 151 1.11 1.28 -0.48
C LEU A 151 0.99 -0.11 -1.13
N PHE A 152 -0.23 -0.51 -1.51
CA PHE A 152 -0.50 -1.83 -2.06
C PHE A 152 -0.36 -1.90 -3.58
N ALA A 153 -0.44 -0.78 -4.33
CA ALA A 153 -0.05 -0.75 -5.74
C ALA A 153 1.43 -1.10 -5.92
N HIS A 154 2.28 -0.83 -4.91
CA HIS A 154 3.68 -1.25 -4.87
C HIS A 154 3.86 -2.67 -4.30
N ALA A 155 2.94 -3.15 -3.46
CA ALA A 155 2.95 -4.53 -2.93
C ALA A 155 2.40 -5.57 -3.92
N THR A 156 1.55 -5.17 -4.88
CA THR A 156 0.98 -6.05 -5.92
C THR A 156 1.59 -5.86 -7.31
N HIS A 157 2.52 -4.91 -7.50
CA HIS A 157 3.32 -4.93 -8.71
C HIS A 157 4.38 -6.02 -8.58
N GLU A 158 4.04 -7.19 -9.13
CA GLU A 158 5.05 -8.11 -9.61
C GLU A 158 6.18 -7.28 -10.27
N PRO A 159 7.44 -7.40 -9.80
CA PRO A 159 8.53 -6.62 -10.34
C PRO A 159 8.53 -6.73 -11.86
N GLU A 160 8.78 -5.63 -12.56
CA GLU A 160 8.74 -5.62 -14.03
C GLU A 160 9.61 -6.73 -14.64
N ALA A 161 10.78 -6.99 -14.07
CA ALA A 161 11.63 -8.11 -14.43
C ALA A 161 10.93 -9.49 -14.31
N VAL A 162 10.11 -9.70 -13.27
CA VAL A 162 9.35 -10.95 -13.08
C VAL A 162 8.17 -11.02 -14.05
N ARG A 163 7.44 -9.92 -14.26
CA ARG A 163 6.33 -9.85 -15.22
C ARG A 163 6.82 -10.14 -16.64
N ASN A 164 7.90 -9.49 -17.05
CA ASN A 164 8.51 -9.67 -18.36
C ASN A 164 9.10 -11.09 -18.50
N ALA A 165 9.67 -11.64 -17.43
CA ALA A 165 10.14 -13.03 -17.43
C ALA A 165 9.00 -14.03 -17.61
N LYS A 166 7.84 -13.82 -16.97
CA LYS A 166 6.67 -14.68 -17.18
C LYS A 166 6.17 -14.63 -18.62
N ALA A 167 6.08 -13.43 -19.22
CA ALA A 167 5.71 -13.29 -20.62
C ALA A 167 6.69 -14.04 -21.53
N PHE A 168 7.99 -13.80 -21.35
CA PHE A 168 9.05 -14.51 -22.06
C PHE A 168 8.93 -16.03 -21.91
N ILE A 169 8.71 -16.53 -20.69
CA ILE A 169 8.54 -17.96 -20.41
C ILE A 169 7.36 -18.53 -21.20
N HIS A 170 6.22 -17.84 -21.18
CA HIS A 170 5.00 -18.29 -21.85
C HIS A 170 5.14 -18.36 -23.37
N ASP A 171 5.83 -17.38 -23.96
CA ASP A 171 6.06 -17.31 -25.41
C ASP A 171 7.04 -18.40 -25.89
N HIS A 172 8.00 -18.80 -25.05
CA HIS A 172 9.07 -19.72 -25.42
C HIS A 172 8.97 -21.10 -24.73
N LEU A 173 7.78 -21.51 -24.26
CA LEU A 173 7.61 -22.75 -23.48
C LEU A 173 8.15 -24.02 -24.17
N ALA A 174 8.05 -24.09 -25.50
CA ALA A 174 8.46 -25.25 -26.30
C ALA A 174 9.98 -25.35 -26.50
N GLU A 175 10.72 -24.27 -26.24
CA GLU A 175 12.14 -24.17 -26.51
C GLU A 175 12.99 -24.55 -25.28
N PRO A 176 14.23 -25.03 -25.46
CA PRO A 176 15.19 -25.12 -24.37
C PRO A 176 15.40 -23.74 -23.73
N MET A 177 15.13 -23.63 -22.43
CA MET A 177 15.17 -22.35 -21.72
C MET A 177 16.13 -22.45 -20.54
N SER A 178 17.17 -21.63 -20.56
CA SER A 178 18.12 -21.51 -19.46
C SER A 178 17.76 -20.34 -18.55
N LEU A 179 18.23 -20.43 -17.30
CA LEU A 179 18.07 -19.35 -16.32
C LEU A 179 18.76 -18.08 -16.80
N GLU A 180 19.95 -18.24 -17.39
CA GLU A 180 20.81 -17.18 -17.89
C GLU A 180 20.14 -16.42 -19.03
N ALA A 181 19.47 -17.13 -19.94
CA ALA A 181 18.75 -16.52 -21.06
C ALA A 181 17.61 -15.61 -20.57
N VAL A 182 16.79 -16.09 -19.63
CA VAL A 182 15.65 -15.32 -19.10
C VAL A 182 16.13 -14.16 -18.23
N ALA A 183 17.15 -14.37 -17.40
CA ALA A 183 17.74 -13.32 -16.60
C ALA A 183 18.36 -12.22 -17.47
N GLY A 184 19.04 -12.59 -18.56
CA GLY A 184 19.56 -11.66 -19.56
C GLY A 184 18.45 -10.89 -20.29
N ALA A 185 17.37 -11.57 -20.69
CA ALA A 185 16.23 -10.94 -21.35
C ALA A 185 15.52 -9.88 -20.50
N VAL A 186 15.64 -9.96 -19.16
CA VAL A 186 15.05 -9.02 -18.21
C VAL A 186 16.09 -8.15 -17.48
N ASN A 187 17.32 -8.08 -18.01
CA ASN A 187 18.40 -7.21 -17.55
C ASN A 187 18.76 -7.34 -16.06
N VAL A 188 18.77 -8.57 -15.53
CA VAL A 188 19.15 -8.88 -14.15
C VAL A 188 20.16 -10.01 -14.08
N SER A 189 20.98 -10.04 -13.03
CA SER A 189 21.88 -11.18 -12.83
C SER A 189 21.09 -12.46 -12.48
N PRO A 190 21.57 -13.66 -12.87
CA PRO A 190 20.87 -14.93 -12.58
C PRO A 190 20.57 -15.14 -11.09
N PHE A 191 21.53 -14.77 -10.23
CA PHE A 191 21.36 -14.87 -8.77
C PHE A 191 20.26 -13.94 -8.26
N HIS A 192 20.25 -12.69 -8.71
CA HIS A 192 19.22 -11.73 -8.33
C HIS A 192 17.85 -12.16 -8.86
N PHE A 193 17.79 -12.64 -10.11
CA PHE A 193 16.58 -13.16 -10.73
C PHE A 193 15.97 -14.30 -9.92
N CYS A 194 16.75 -15.33 -9.54
CA CYS A 194 16.24 -16.44 -8.73
C CYS A 194 15.59 -15.99 -7.42
N LYS A 195 16.24 -15.07 -6.70
CA LYS A 195 15.73 -14.53 -5.44
C LYS A 195 14.47 -13.71 -5.66
N LEU A 196 14.48 -12.83 -6.67
CA LEU A 196 13.36 -11.96 -7.02
C LEU A 196 12.14 -12.77 -7.48
N PHE A 197 12.34 -13.72 -8.39
CA PHE A 197 11.32 -14.56 -8.98
C PHE A 197 10.67 -15.47 -7.94
N LYS A 198 11.45 -16.12 -7.09
CA LYS A 198 10.93 -16.96 -6.00
C LYS A 198 10.14 -16.16 -4.97
N ARG A 199 10.64 -14.97 -4.60
CA ARG A 199 9.91 -14.07 -3.68
C ARG A 199 8.58 -13.60 -4.27
N SER A 200 8.54 -13.32 -5.57
CA SER A 200 7.34 -12.81 -6.25
C SER A 200 6.32 -13.89 -6.58
N THR A 201 6.77 -15.09 -6.96
CA THR A 201 5.88 -16.16 -7.47
C THR A 201 5.65 -17.30 -6.47
N GLY A 202 6.45 -17.37 -5.41
CA GLY A 202 6.50 -18.50 -4.49
C GLY A 202 7.18 -19.75 -5.07
N LEU A 203 7.60 -19.73 -6.34
CA LEU A 203 8.13 -20.88 -7.07
C LEU A 203 9.56 -20.62 -7.55
N THR A 204 10.35 -21.69 -7.68
CA THR A 204 11.61 -21.59 -8.43
C THR A 204 11.31 -21.37 -9.91
N PHE A 205 12.25 -20.77 -10.64
CA PHE A 205 12.14 -20.61 -12.09
C PHE A 205 11.83 -21.95 -12.78
N THR A 206 12.59 -22.99 -12.46
CA THR A 206 12.41 -24.33 -13.02
C THR A 206 11.05 -24.93 -12.69
N ASP A 207 10.55 -24.76 -11.46
CA ASP A 207 9.22 -25.22 -11.08
C ASP A 207 8.11 -24.48 -11.83
N PHE A 208 8.27 -23.17 -12.00
CA PHE A 208 7.31 -22.35 -12.74
C PHE A 208 7.22 -22.79 -14.21
N VAL A 209 8.37 -22.97 -14.88
CA VAL A 209 8.44 -23.47 -16.26
C VAL A 209 7.80 -24.85 -16.36
N ASN A 210 8.18 -25.80 -15.51
CA ASN A 210 7.62 -27.15 -15.54
C ASN A 210 6.10 -27.15 -15.31
N ARG A 211 5.59 -26.30 -14.41
CA ARG A 211 4.15 -26.15 -14.18
C ARG A 211 3.44 -25.61 -15.41
N ALA A 212 3.95 -24.55 -16.02
CA ALA A 212 3.39 -23.98 -17.25
C ALA A 212 3.39 -25.00 -18.41
N ARG A 213 4.45 -25.79 -18.56
CA ARG A 213 4.54 -26.87 -19.55
C ARG A 213 3.53 -27.99 -19.29
N VAL A 214 3.36 -28.42 -18.03
CA VAL A 214 2.36 -29.44 -17.67
C VAL A 214 0.94 -28.94 -17.94
N GLU A 215 0.63 -27.68 -17.63
CA GLU A 215 -0.69 -27.10 -17.94
C GLU A 215 -0.95 -26.98 -19.45
N LYS A 216 0.09 -26.71 -20.26
CA LYS A 216 -0.01 -26.81 -21.73
C LYS A 216 -0.20 -28.27 -22.19
N ALA A 217 0.51 -29.22 -21.59
CA ALA A 217 0.43 -30.64 -21.93
C ALA A 217 -0.96 -31.20 -21.62
N LYS A 218 -1.56 -30.86 -20.47
CA LYS A 218 -2.95 -31.23 -20.12
C LYS A 218 -3.91 -30.84 -21.24
N ARG A 219 -3.78 -29.62 -21.78
CA ARG A 219 -4.62 -29.12 -22.88
C ARG A 219 -4.42 -29.93 -24.16
N LEU A 220 -3.18 -30.28 -24.51
CA LEU A 220 -2.88 -31.08 -25.71
C LEU A 220 -3.35 -32.53 -25.58
N LEU A 221 -3.26 -33.13 -24.39
CA LEU A 221 -3.69 -34.51 -24.11
C LEU A 221 -5.20 -34.72 -24.19
N MET A 222 -5.99 -33.63 -24.21
CA MET A 222 -7.44 -33.71 -24.47
C MET A 222 -7.75 -34.08 -25.93
N ARG A 223 -6.79 -33.92 -26.85
CA ARG A 223 -6.96 -34.30 -28.26
C ARG A 223 -6.83 -35.84 -28.40
N PRO A 224 -7.85 -36.55 -28.95
CA PRO A 224 -7.86 -38.01 -28.96
C PRO A 224 -6.66 -38.67 -29.65
N ALA A 225 -6.11 -38.02 -30.68
CA ALA A 225 -4.99 -38.51 -31.49
C ALA A 225 -3.59 -38.15 -30.96
N ALA A 226 -3.49 -37.32 -29.90
CA ALA A 226 -2.18 -36.87 -29.41
C ALA A 226 -1.40 -38.02 -28.72
N ARG A 227 -0.18 -38.29 -29.19
CA ARG A 227 0.73 -39.22 -28.52
C ARG A 227 1.41 -38.53 -27.34
N ILE A 228 1.49 -39.21 -26.19
CA ILE A 228 2.08 -38.64 -24.97
C ILE A 228 3.54 -38.22 -25.20
N THR A 229 4.29 -39.02 -25.96
CA THR A 229 5.68 -38.74 -26.31
C THR A 229 5.81 -37.45 -27.10
N GLU A 230 5.01 -37.29 -28.16
CA GLU A 230 4.97 -36.07 -28.98
C GLU A 230 4.59 -34.86 -28.12
N VAL A 231 3.53 -34.95 -27.31
CA VAL A 231 3.14 -33.87 -26.39
C VAL A 231 4.25 -33.47 -25.43
N ALA A 232 5.02 -34.43 -24.91
CA ALA A 232 6.12 -34.14 -24.00
C ALA A 232 7.20 -33.27 -24.69
N TYR A 233 7.55 -33.59 -25.93
CA TYR A 233 8.51 -32.81 -26.71
C TYR A 233 7.92 -31.46 -27.17
N ASP A 234 6.65 -31.43 -27.60
CA ASP A 234 5.96 -30.21 -28.06
C ASP A 234 5.81 -29.14 -26.98
N VAL A 235 5.74 -29.55 -25.71
CA VAL A 235 5.71 -28.63 -24.57
C VAL A 235 7.10 -28.31 -24.02
N GLY A 236 8.17 -28.78 -24.66
CA GLY A 236 9.56 -28.40 -24.37
C GLY A 236 10.28 -29.28 -23.35
N PHE A 237 9.80 -30.49 -23.04
CA PHE A 237 10.60 -31.44 -22.24
C PHE A 237 11.64 -32.14 -23.12
N GLN A 238 12.87 -32.24 -22.63
CA GLN A 238 13.98 -32.91 -23.34
C GLN A 238 13.97 -34.44 -23.16
N SER A 239 13.20 -34.96 -22.20
CA SER A 239 13.05 -36.40 -22.01
C SER A 239 11.69 -36.77 -21.46
N LEU A 240 11.17 -37.93 -21.90
CA LEU A 240 9.92 -38.49 -21.42
C LEU A 240 9.95 -38.79 -19.91
N SER A 241 11.10 -39.24 -19.40
CA SER A 241 11.28 -39.53 -17.97
C SER A 241 11.17 -38.27 -17.09
N HIS A 242 11.68 -37.12 -17.55
CA HIS A 242 11.52 -35.86 -16.82
C HIS A 242 10.09 -35.34 -16.90
N PHE A 243 9.45 -35.49 -18.07
CA PHE A 243 8.04 -35.16 -18.27
C PHE A 243 7.13 -35.97 -17.33
N ASN A 244 7.25 -37.29 -17.32
CA ASN A 244 6.39 -38.16 -16.50
C ASN A 244 6.51 -37.85 -15.00
N ARG A 245 7.74 -37.60 -14.50
CA ARG A 245 7.96 -37.21 -13.10
C ARG A 245 7.33 -35.85 -12.79
N SER A 246 7.55 -34.86 -13.65
CA SER A 246 7.00 -33.51 -13.47
C SER A 246 5.47 -33.50 -13.53
N PHE A 247 4.90 -34.21 -14.51
CA PHE A 247 3.45 -34.33 -14.68
C PHE A 247 2.82 -34.98 -13.46
N ARG A 248 3.35 -36.11 -12.99
CA ARG A 248 2.83 -36.79 -11.78
C ARG A 248 2.92 -35.92 -10.54
N ARG A 249 4.02 -35.20 -10.36
CA ARG A 249 4.19 -34.27 -9.23
C ARG A 249 3.19 -33.10 -9.25
N ILE A 250 2.93 -32.54 -10.43
CA ILE A 250 2.11 -31.32 -10.58
C ILE A 250 0.62 -31.63 -10.70
N ALA A 251 0.26 -32.74 -11.37
CA ALA A 251 -1.12 -33.15 -11.63
C ALA A 251 -1.63 -34.25 -10.68
N ALA A 252 -0.76 -34.79 -9.80
CA ALA A 252 -1.03 -35.91 -8.89
C ALA A 252 -1.37 -37.25 -9.58
N GLU A 253 -1.27 -37.33 -10.90
CA GLU A 253 -1.52 -38.53 -11.71
C GLU A 253 -0.59 -38.56 -12.93
N SER A 254 -0.43 -39.71 -13.58
CA SER A 254 0.37 -39.84 -14.80
C SER A 254 -0.36 -39.26 -16.03
N PRO A 255 0.37 -38.90 -17.11
CA PRO A 255 -0.25 -38.42 -18.35
C PRO A 255 -1.26 -39.41 -18.96
N SER A 256 -1.00 -40.72 -18.83
CA SER A 256 -1.91 -41.77 -19.31
C SER A 256 -3.18 -41.83 -18.48
N GLU A 257 -3.07 -41.79 -17.15
CA GLU A 257 -4.21 -41.76 -16.22
C GLU A 257 -5.07 -40.51 -16.45
N PHE A 258 -4.44 -39.32 -16.55
CA PHE A 258 -5.12 -38.07 -16.88
C PHE A 258 -5.94 -38.20 -18.17
N ARG A 259 -5.35 -38.78 -19.23
CA ARG A 259 -6.02 -38.95 -20.52
C ARG A 259 -7.17 -39.95 -20.46
N MET A 260 -7.03 -41.05 -19.73
CA MET A 260 -8.12 -42.01 -19.53
C MET A 260 -9.29 -41.39 -18.76
N ARG A 261 -8.98 -40.62 -17.72
CA ARG A 261 -9.95 -39.88 -16.91
C ARG A 261 -10.73 -38.87 -17.73
N MET A 262 -10.06 -38.17 -18.66
CA MET A 262 -10.73 -37.21 -19.56
C MET A 262 -11.51 -37.86 -20.72
N LYS A 263 -11.15 -39.10 -21.11
CA LYS A 263 -11.88 -39.87 -22.15
C LYS A 263 -13.16 -40.53 -21.63
N SER A 264 -13.30 -40.71 -20.32
CA SER A 264 -14.52 -41.28 -19.73
C SER A 264 -15.51 -40.15 -19.44
N PRO A 265 -16.65 -40.05 -20.14
CA PRO A 265 -17.72 -39.16 -19.71
C PRO A 265 -18.16 -39.63 -18.33
N ARG A 266 -18.28 -38.70 -17.36
CA ARG A 266 -18.75 -38.96 -16.00
C ARG A 266 -19.99 -39.86 -16.01
N ASN A 267 -19.83 -41.12 -15.60
CA ASN A 267 -20.92 -42.00 -15.21
C ASN A 267 -20.96 -42.15 -13.69
N HIS A 268 -21.08 -41.02 -12.98
CA HIS A 268 -21.36 -40.99 -11.55
C HIS A 268 -22.25 -39.79 -11.21
N LEU A 269 -23.50 -39.89 -11.64
CA LEU A 269 -24.64 -39.45 -10.86
C LEU A 269 -25.56 -40.68 -10.72
N VAL A 270 -26.05 -40.87 -9.50
CA VAL A 270 -27.03 -41.87 -9.04
C VAL A 270 -26.49 -43.25 -8.63
N ALA A 271 -26.37 -43.43 -7.31
CA ALA A 271 -26.83 -44.59 -6.52
C ALA A 271 -26.76 -44.12 -5.05
N ALA A 272 -27.87 -43.65 -4.49
CA ALA A 272 -28.87 -44.39 -3.71
C ALA A 272 -28.65 -44.13 -2.21
#